data_AF-A0A1Y2H9V3-F1
#
_entry.id   AF-A0A1Y2H9V3-F1
#
_cell.length_a   1.000
_cell.length_b   1.000
_cell.length_c   1.000
_cell.angle_alpha   90.00
_cell.angle_beta   90.00
_cell.angle_gamma   90.00
#
_symmetry.space_group_name_H-M   'P 1'
#
loop_
_entity.id
_entity.type
_entity.pdbx_description
1 polymer ?
#
loop_
_entity_poly.entity_id
_entity_poly.type
_entity_poly.pdbx_seq_one_letter_code
_entity_poly.pdbx_strand_id
1 'polypeptide(L)'
;MQRITSFTLIVHDEEHDSAFATLCGDLFRAYPHIRTLDIVSKFEYHYSFPAEFPSRAQHVAVYPYSRGSWEEHYDTLPMALFRTDLRHLEVYGSHSFIFKHWQHVFNHPTLTSLVTEFTYNSADQDPQRLSDFSAPALTSWTTNHGFAYVVFNDDLLPPIDQPIFTALQELALVYADWEYHSAMSIPKGYSQVPEIPFGRLPTLRKFSVLGKHSGEYVWINMKAKVLIDLLSLPNIHHLSLPNVSPYFVTPLAPTSIYCHSLTTLDINVNMFVDMLPSVVLPNITSLTLHTTYFPEPEHQLSPAMWQQIHDRWGTQLVHFGYRRIGFELETSPTCTFPTDLAFSNLHSIDMFTCIGTVDLMHVAAFAPNLNKAKIDADHAANLPALLAHPKLTHLELAGPRCPTMLEALLAHPPPKTLGLSLIPRAVTNLYGEHSSAIGHVCERTSVTLTYDRDHNWNVWRTLLRSENLGKLRHWVIRKGDNDMGDGDSDGYVENEWHATLVVHADLGPREARNIGRVVGQVLGEWDAVKVQVGVKDCAGHSEPTFLERLSEAVNEEHPSASVEWVGAITGEHDGWAVCGCDEK
;
A
#
# COMPACT_ATOMS: atom_id res chain seq x y z
N MET A 1 -35.16 22.64 10.58
CA MET A 1 -33.78 23.17 10.42
C MET A 1 -32.82 22.02 10.67
N GLN A 2 -32.07 21.58 9.65
CA GLN A 2 -31.14 20.45 9.80
C GLN A 2 -29.94 20.88 10.66
N ARG A 3 -29.54 20.05 11.63
CA ARG A 3 -28.36 20.31 12.47
C ARG A 3 -27.12 19.81 11.73
N ILE A 4 -26.30 20.73 11.24
CA ILE A 4 -24.99 20.42 10.64
C ILE A 4 -24.02 20.02 11.75
N THR A 5 -23.62 18.76 11.84
CA THR A 5 -22.72 18.25 12.90
C THR A 5 -21.27 18.10 12.47
N SER A 6 -21.00 18.17 11.17
CA SER A 6 -19.68 17.98 10.59
C SER A 6 -19.43 19.08 9.56
N PHE A 7 -18.22 19.60 9.53
CA PHE A 7 -17.84 20.70 8.66
C PHE A 7 -16.41 20.53 8.16
N THR A 8 -16.20 20.71 6.86
CA THR A 8 -14.86 20.75 6.25
C THR A 8 -14.68 22.15 5.66
N LEU A 9 -13.67 22.85 6.14
CA LEU A 9 -13.28 24.17 5.64
C LEU A 9 -12.04 24.03 4.77
N ILE A 10 -12.18 24.36 3.50
CA ILE A 10 -11.06 24.35 2.54
C ILE A 10 -10.70 25.80 2.24
N VAL A 11 -9.46 26.18 2.58
CA VAL A 11 -8.95 27.54 2.37
C VAL A 11 -8.33 27.62 0.97
N HIS A 12 -8.89 28.52 0.15
CA HIS A 12 -8.59 28.64 -1.27
C HIS A 12 -7.91 29.97 -1.68
N ASP A 13 -7.61 30.86 -0.72
CA ASP A 13 -7.16 32.22 -1.02
C ASP A 13 -5.89 32.61 -0.22
N GLU A 14 -4.99 33.34 -0.88
CA GLU A 14 -3.64 33.73 -0.41
C GLU A 14 -3.65 35.04 0.40
N GLU A 15 -4.67 35.90 0.26
CA GLU A 15 -4.49 37.33 0.61
C GLU A 15 -5.01 37.80 1.99
N HIS A 16 -5.68 36.98 2.83
CA HIS A 16 -6.34 37.52 4.04
C HIS A 16 -6.34 36.64 5.31
N ASP A 17 -5.20 36.57 6.02
CA ASP A 17 -5.07 35.83 7.30
C ASP A 17 -6.09 36.26 8.38
N SER A 18 -6.33 37.57 8.52
CA SER A 18 -7.26 38.09 9.53
C SER A 18 -8.74 37.86 9.17
N ALA A 19 -9.07 37.85 7.87
CA ALA A 19 -10.43 37.56 7.41
C ALA A 19 -10.77 36.08 7.61
N PHE A 20 -9.79 35.19 7.41
CA PHE A 20 -9.97 33.75 7.66
C PHE A 20 -10.30 33.47 9.13
N ALA A 21 -9.49 33.98 10.07
CA ALA A 21 -9.74 33.82 11.49
C ALA A 21 -11.10 34.38 11.91
N THR A 22 -11.48 35.55 11.39
CA THR A 22 -12.77 36.19 11.69
C THR A 22 -13.94 35.36 11.15
N LEU A 23 -13.86 34.93 9.88
CA LEU A 23 -14.88 34.11 9.23
C LEU A 23 -15.08 32.79 9.97
N CYS A 24 -13.98 32.12 10.36
CA CYS A 24 -14.06 30.89 11.15
C CYS A 24 -14.72 31.15 12.50
N GLY A 25 -14.32 32.21 13.21
CA GLY A 25 -14.91 32.57 14.50
C GLY A 25 -16.40 32.90 14.41
N ASP A 26 -16.84 33.58 13.35
CA ASP A 26 -18.27 33.85 13.10
C ASP A 26 -19.02 32.55 12.76
N LEU A 27 -18.43 31.67 11.97
CA LEU A 27 -19.01 30.38 11.61
C LEU A 27 -19.15 29.47 12.83
N PHE A 28 -18.14 29.38 13.68
CA PHE A 28 -18.16 28.56 14.88
C PHE A 28 -19.17 29.08 15.92
N ARG A 29 -19.35 30.41 16.01
CA ARG A 29 -20.41 31.03 16.84
C ARG A 29 -21.81 30.78 16.27
N ALA A 30 -21.98 30.78 14.95
CA ALA A 30 -23.24 30.47 14.30
C ALA A 30 -23.63 28.98 14.42
N TYR A 31 -22.64 28.08 14.50
CA TYR A 31 -22.84 26.64 14.53
C TYR A 31 -22.15 25.97 15.74
N PRO A 32 -22.59 26.26 16.98
CA PRO A 32 -21.94 25.75 18.19
C PRO A 32 -22.09 24.24 18.42
N HIS A 33 -22.93 23.57 17.62
CA HIS A 33 -23.20 22.13 17.70
C HIS A 33 -22.34 21.27 16.77
N ILE A 34 -21.39 21.88 16.05
CA ILE A 34 -20.37 21.15 15.27
C ILE A 34 -19.59 20.21 16.20
N ARG A 35 -19.45 18.95 15.77
CA ARG A 35 -18.70 17.89 16.49
C ARG A 35 -17.44 17.46 15.73
N THR A 36 -17.45 17.55 14.41
CA THR A 36 -16.31 17.23 13.54
C THR A 36 -15.95 18.44 12.71
N LEU A 37 -14.69 18.84 12.75
CA LEU A 37 -14.17 19.99 12.03
C LEU A 37 -12.85 19.64 11.37
N ASP A 38 -12.83 19.72 10.04
CA ASP A 38 -11.61 19.57 9.26
C ASP A 38 -11.24 20.93 8.67
N ILE A 39 -10.00 21.38 8.91
CA ILE A 39 -9.45 22.61 8.36
C ILE A 39 -8.32 22.21 7.40
N VAL A 40 -8.55 22.38 6.11
CA VAL A 40 -7.59 22.07 5.05
C VAL A 40 -7.11 23.37 4.42
N SER A 41 -5.83 23.69 4.58
CA SER A 41 -5.19 24.78 3.84
C SER A 41 -4.46 24.21 2.62
N LYS A 42 -4.55 24.92 1.49
CA LYS A 42 -3.83 24.58 0.26
C LYS A 42 -2.61 25.45 -0.03
N PHE A 43 -2.31 26.45 0.82
CA PHE A 43 -1.24 27.42 0.57
C PHE A 43 -0.20 27.48 1.68
N GLU A 44 1.01 27.86 1.26
CA GLU A 44 2.24 27.97 2.08
C GLU A 44 2.24 29.11 3.10
N TYR A 45 1.16 29.87 3.21
CA TYR A 45 1.08 31.09 4.04
C TYR A 45 0.61 30.87 5.48
N HIS A 46 0.93 31.85 6.33
CA HIS A 46 0.79 31.85 7.78
C HIS A 46 -0.64 32.19 8.26
N TYR A 47 -1.55 31.22 8.26
CA TYR A 47 -2.91 31.50 8.76
C TYR A 47 -2.97 31.59 10.29
N SER A 48 -3.60 32.66 10.79
CA SER A 48 -4.03 32.75 12.18
C SER A 48 -5.30 31.92 12.42
N PHE A 49 -5.28 31.04 13.42
CA PHE A 49 -6.49 30.33 13.84
C PHE A 49 -7.43 31.26 14.64
N PRO A 50 -8.75 31.05 14.57
CA PRO A 50 -9.67 31.77 15.44
C PRO A 50 -9.34 31.48 16.91
N ALA A 51 -9.55 32.47 17.78
CA ALA A 51 -9.31 32.32 19.22
C ALA A 51 -10.24 31.30 19.90
N GLU A 52 -11.34 30.94 19.26
CA GLU A 52 -12.34 30.01 19.77
C GLU A 52 -12.72 29.00 18.69
N PHE A 53 -12.71 27.72 19.05
CA PHE A 53 -13.30 26.64 18.27
C PHE A 53 -14.71 26.33 18.78
N PRO A 54 -15.55 25.58 18.04
CA PRO A 54 -16.85 25.16 18.54
C PRO A 54 -16.65 24.38 19.85
N SER A 55 -17.25 24.85 20.94
CA SER A 55 -17.09 24.24 22.28
C SER A 55 -17.42 22.74 22.33
N ARG A 56 -18.29 22.26 21.43
CA ARG A 56 -18.70 20.86 21.32
C ARG A 56 -17.92 20.05 20.27
N ALA A 57 -16.87 20.64 19.68
CA ALA A 57 -16.00 19.92 18.76
C ALA A 57 -15.34 18.75 19.50
N GLN A 58 -15.46 17.55 18.94
CA GLN A 58 -14.90 16.30 19.48
C GLN A 58 -13.80 15.76 18.58
N HIS A 59 -13.90 15.98 17.27
CA HIS A 59 -12.90 15.63 16.28
C HIS A 59 -12.46 16.91 15.57
N VAL A 60 -11.18 17.23 15.65
CA VAL A 60 -10.59 18.33 14.88
C VAL A 60 -9.41 17.81 14.07
N ALA A 61 -9.40 18.06 12.77
CA ALA A 61 -8.27 17.77 11.91
C ALA A 61 -7.77 19.06 11.24
N VAL A 62 -6.46 19.27 11.25
CA VAL A 62 -5.80 20.46 10.71
C VAL A 62 -4.71 20.02 9.74
N TYR A 63 -4.86 20.40 8.48
CA TYR A 63 -3.95 20.08 7.38
C TYR A 63 -3.40 21.39 6.79
N PRO A 64 -2.36 21.99 7.39
CA PRO A 64 -1.65 23.12 6.81
C PRO A 64 -0.73 22.64 5.69
N TYR A 65 -0.77 23.32 4.55
CA TYR A 65 0.17 23.12 3.46
C TYR A 65 1.32 24.11 3.62
N SER A 66 2.35 23.87 4.42
CA SER A 66 3.48 24.82 4.51
C SER A 66 4.84 24.14 4.55
N ARG A 67 5.76 24.62 3.69
CA ARG A 67 7.21 24.34 3.75
C ARG A 67 7.99 25.36 4.60
N GLY A 68 7.33 26.39 5.13
CA GLY A 68 7.95 27.46 5.94
C GLY A 68 7.94 27.20 7.46
N SER A 69 8.90 27.78 8.17
CA SER A 69 8.97 27.75 9.65
C SER A 69 7.86 28.61 10.25
N TRP A 70 7.04 28.04 11.14
CA TRP A 70 5.88 28.69 11.76
C TRP A 70 6.23 29.74 12.84
N GLU A 71 7.29 30.53 12.65
CA GLU A 71 7.97 31.25 13.74
C GLU A 71 7.13 32.30 14.51
N GLU A 72 5.99 32.75 13.99
CA GLU A 72 5.28 33.92 14.53
C GLU A 72 3.85 33.68 15.07
N HIS A 73 3.26 32.47 14.98
CA HIS A 73 1.85 32.22 15.38
C HIS A 73 1.61 31.03 16.34
N TYR A 74 2.64 30.62 17.07
CA TYR A 74 2.68 29.39 17.88
C TYR A 74 1.66 29.22 19.03
N ASP A 75 0.88 30.25 19.38
CA ASP A 75 0.16 30.29 20.67
C ASP A 75 -1.36 30.11 20.50
N THR A 76 -1.92 30.35 19.30
CA THR A 76 -3.38 30.50 19.13
C THR A 76 -4.11 29.16 19.02
N LEU A 77 -3.61 28.22 18.22
CA LEU A 77 -4.27 26.94 17.99
C LEU A 77 -4.41 26.09 19.26
N PRO A 78 -3.33 25.84 20.05
CA PRO A 78 -3.45 24.99 21.24
C PRO A 78 -4.41 25.59 22.28
N MET A 79 -4.37 26.91 22.45
CA MET A 79 -5.25 27.63 23.39
C MET A 79 -6.72 27.57 22.98
N ALA A 80 -7.00 27.64 21.68
CA ALA A 80 -8.36 27.55 21.17
C ALA A 80 -8.94 26.13 21.29
N LEU A 81 -8.10 25.11 21.04
CA LEU A 81 -8.47 23.70 21.15
C LEU A 81 -8.74 23.26 22.60
N PHE A 82 -7.98 23.76 23.57
CA PHE A 82 -8.14 23.41 24.99
C PHE A 82 -9.55 23.69 25.55
N ARG A 83 -10.31 24.60 24.95
CA ARG A 83 -11.66 24.99 25.41
C ARG A 83 -12.79 24.13 24.82
N THR A 84 -12.47 23.04 24.13
CA THR A 84 -13.45 22.20 23.40
C THR A 84 -13.62 20.84 24.05
N ASP A 85 -14.71 20.11 23.75
CA ASP A 85 -14.92 18.71 24.20
C ASP A 85 -14.02 17.70 23.43
N LEU A 86 -12.76 18.04 23.20
CA LEU A 86 -11.86 17.37 22.27
C LEU A 86 -11.62 15.89 22.64
N ARG A 87 -11.81 15.00 21.67
CA ARG A 87 -11.56 13.54 21.79
C ARG A 87 -10.53 13.02 20.80
N HIS A 88 -10.48 13.63 19.62
CA HIS A 88 -9.60 13.27 18.52
C HIS A 88 -9.02 14.55 17.91
N LEU A 89 -7.70 14.59 17.80
CA LEU A 89 -7.00 15.72 17.19
C LEU A 89 -5.98 15.22 16.18
N GLU A 90 -6.06 15.73 14.96
CA GLU A 90 -5.04 15.52 13.93
C GLU A 90 -4.44 16.86 13.53
N VAL A 91 -3.12 16.96 13.60
CA VAL A 91 -2.37 18.16 13.23
C VAL A 91 -1.20 17.70 12.35
N TYR A 92 -1.37 17.88 11.05
CA TYR A 92 -0.38 17.54 10.04
C TYR A 92 0.49 18.75 9.69
N GLY A 93 1.58 18.52 8.95
CA GLY A 93 2.51 19.58 8.57
C GLY A 93 3.50 19.92 9.68
N SER A 94 4.61 20.55 9.31
CA SER A 94 5.73 20.82 10.23
C SER A 94 5.40 21.96 11.21
N HIS A 95 4.90 21.61 12.40
CA HIS A 95 4.62 22.59 13.47
C HIS A 95 5.71 22.58 14.53
N SER A 96 6.17 23.76 14.98
CA SER A 96 7.09 23.77 16.13
C SER A 96 6.33 23.47 17.41
N PHE A 97 6.86 22.54 18.19
CA PHE A 97 6.32 22.23 19.51
C PHE A 97 6.84 23.21 20.55
N ILE A 98 5.96 24.13 20.99
CA ILE A 98 6.21 24.94 22.18
C ILE A 98 5.46 24.36 23.37
N PHE A 99 6.20 23.82 24.34
CA PHE A 99 5.64 23.09 25.47
C PHE A 99 4.50 23.85 26.19
N LYS A 100 4.73 25.13 26.52
CA LYS A 100 3.77 25.96 27.28
C LYS A 100 2.38 26.07 26.61
N HIS A 101 2.28 25.92 25.28
CA HIS A 101 1.00 26.02 24.59
C HIS A 101 0.34 24.66 24.44
N TRP A 102 1.13 23.64 24.08
CA TRP A 102 0.61 22.32 23.78
C TRP A 102 0.29 21.48 25.01
N GLN A 103 0.89 21.76 26.18
CA GLN A 103 0.63 21.03 27.43
C GLN A 103 -0.87 20.92 27.74
N HIS A 104 -1.64 21.98 27.49
CA HIS A 104 -3.07 22.03 27.80
C HIS A 104 -3.88 21.10 26.89
N VAL A 105 -3.50 21.01 25.62
CA VAL A 105 -4.12 20.10 24.67
C VAL A 105 -3.79 18.65 25.02
N PHE A 106 -2.53 18.35 25.33
CA PHE A 106 -2.13 16.99 25.73
C PHE A 106 -2.83 16.56 27.03
N ASN A 107 -2.91 17.46 28.02
CA ASN A 107 -3.59 17.20 29.29
C ASN A 107 -5.12 17.28 29.21
N HIS A 108 -5.69 17.42 28.01
CA HIS A 108 -7.12 17.54 27.85
C HIS A 108 -7.83 16.27 28.37
N PRO A 109 -8.81 16.40 29.29
CA PRO A 109 -9.34 15.27 30.06
C PRO A 109 -10.13 14.25 29.22
N THR A 110 -10.50 14.61 27.98
CA THR A 110 -11.23 13.73 27.06
C THR A 110 -10.47 13.39 25.79
N LEU A 111 -9.24 13.90 25.60
CA LEU A 111 -8.47 13.64 24.38
C LEU A 111 -7.94 12.21 24.39
N THR A 112 -8.50 11.36 23.54
CA THR A 112 -8.20 9.93 23.47
C THR A 112 -7.27 9.54 22.34
N SER A 113 -7.22 10.34 21.27
CA SER A 113 -6.37 10.08 20.11
C SER A 113 -5.76 11.38 19.58
N LEU A 114 -4.47 11.30 19.26
CA LEU A 114 -3.68 12.42 18.77
C LEU A 114 -2.80 11.99 17.60
N VAL A 115 -2.83 12.74 16.50
CA VAL A 115 -1.90 12.62 15.38
C VAL A 115 -1.16 13.94 15.23
N THR A 116 0.16 13.92 15.34
CA THR A 116 0.97 15.14 15.33
C THR A 116 2.23 14.97 14.50
N GLU A 117 2.51 15.94 13.63
CA GLU A 117 3.78 16.01 12.89
C GLU A 117 4.65 17.17 13.39
N PHE A 118 5.03 17.14 14.68
CA PHE A 118 5.80 18.25 15.27
C PHE A 118 7.27 18.25 14.89
N THR A 119 7.79 19.36 14.42
CA THR A 119 9.23 19.61 14.43
C THR A 119 9.63 20.14 15.80
N TYR A 120 10.57 19.48 16.47
CA TYR A 120 11.09 19.99 17.74
C TYR A 120 12.23 20.96 17.47
N ASN A 121 12.06 22.23 17.86
CA ASN A 121 13.13 23.23 17.75
C ASN A 121 13.94 23.27 19.05
N SER A 122 15.27 23.16 18.96
CA SER A 122 16.18 23.04 20.11
C SER A 122 16.22 24.30 20.99
N ALA A 123 15.71 25.44 20.49
CA ALA A 123 15.61 26.69 21.25
C ALA A 123 14.61 26.63 22.42
N ASP A 124 13.72 25.63 22.48
CA ASP A 124 12.72 25.44 23.54
C ASP A 124 13.18 24.52 24.70
N GLN A 125 14.49 24.26 24.81
CA GLN A 125 15.09 23.44 25.87
C GLN A 125 14.97 24.07 27.26
N ASP A 126 13.84 23.83 27.93
CA ASP A 126 13.72 23.94 29.39
C ASP A 126 13.23 22.58 29.96
N PRO A 127 14.16 21.70 30.39
CA PRO A 127 13.85 20.36 30.89
C PRO A 127 12.85 20.32 32.05
N GLN A 128 12.75 21.39 32.85
CA GLN A 128 11.83 21.44 33.98
C GLN A 128 10.35 21.44 33.53
N ARG A 129 10.07 21.89 32.31
CA ARG A 129 8.70 22.08 31.82
C ARG A 129 8.00 20.77 31.49
N LEU A 130 8.72 19.74 31.02
CA LEU A 130 8.13 18.45 30.62
C LEU A 130 7.44 17.69 31.78
N SER A 131 7.71 18.07 33.04
CA SER A 131 7.08 17.46 34.22
C SER A 131 5.56 17.70 34.34
N ASP A 132 4.98 18.66 33.63
CA ASP A 132 3.53 18.90 33.62
C ASP A 132 2.78 18.17 32.49
N PHE A 133 3.47 17.30 31.75
CA PHE A 133 2.92 16.54 30.63
C PHE A 133 2.29 15.22 31.09
N SER A 134 1.02 15.27 31.49
CA SER A 134 0.32 14.13 32.10
C SER A 134 -0.50 13.28 31.11
N ALA A 135 -1.10 13.89 30.08
CA ALA A 135 -1.96 13.26 29.06
C ALA A 135 -2.78 12.03 29.53
N PRO A 136 -3.64 12.17 30.56
CA PRO A 136 -4.22 11.05 31.30
C PRO A 136 -5.28 10.25 30.52
N ALA A 137 -5.86 10.84 29.47
CA ALA A 137 -6.87 10.20 28.63
C ALA A 137 -6.32 9.69 27.30
N LEU A 138 -5.04 9.99 26.97
CA LEU A 138 -4.49 9.75 25.64
C LEU A 138 -4.16 8.27 25.45
N THR A 139 -5.04 7.56 24.75
CA THR A 139 -4.91 6.12 24.49
C THR A 139 -4.20 5.79 23.19
N SER A 140 -4.20 6.69 22.20
CA SER A 140 -3.58 6.48 20.89
C SER A 140 -2.80 7.71 20.47
N TRP A 141 -1.55 7.53 20.09
CA TRP A 141 -0.69 8.63 19.66
C TRP A 141 0.14 8.27 18.44
N THR A 142 -0.01 9.04 17.36
CA THR A 142 0.85 8.98 16.17
C THR A 142 1.70 10.23 16.11
N THR A 143 3.03 10.08 16.12
CA THR A 143 3.93 11.23 16.09
C THR A 143 5.15 10.98 15.23
N ASN A 144 5.85 12.04 14.80
CA ASN A 144 7.16 11.84 14.18
C ASN A 144 8.20 11.31 15.18
N HIS A 145 9.20 10.60 14.68
CA HIS A 145 10.22 9.98 15.52
C HIS A 145 11.08 10.98 16.31
N GLY A 146 11.37 12.14 15.71
CA GLY A 146 12.18 13.18 16.34
C GLY A 146 11.54 13.74 17.60
N PHE A 147 10.21 13.99 17.58
CA PHE A 147 9.50 14.44 18.76
C PHE A 147 9.37 13.34 19.83
N ALA A 148 9.11 12.09 19.42
CA ALA A 148 9.09 10.96 20.34
C ALA A 148 10.43 10.79 21.08
N TYR A 149 11.57 10.96 20.38
CA TYR A 149 12.89 10.94 21.01
C TYR A 149 12.98 11.97 22.13
N VAL A 150 12.52 13.21 21.91
CA VAL A 150 12.58 14.25 22.95
C VAL A 150 11.69 13.93 24.15
N VAL A 151 10.46 13.45 23.92
CA VAL A 151 9.50 13.17 24.99
C VAL A 151 9.93 11.96 25.85
N PHE A 152 10.55 10.96 25.24
CA PHE A 152 10.86 9.69 25.91
C PHE A 152 12.33 9.49 26.30
N ASN A 153 13.26 10.38 25.92
CA ASN A 153 14.67 10.22 26.24
C ASN A 153 14.99 10.56 27.71
N ASP A 154 15.86 9.74 28.30
CA ASP A 154 16.10 9.59 29.75
C ASP A 154 16.59 10.88 30.47
N ASP A 155 17.20 11.83 29.75
CA ASP A 155 17.74 13.07 30.35
C ASP A 155 16.67 14.17 30.56
N LEU A 156 15.50 14.04 29.92
CA LEU A 156 14.42 15.03 29.93
C LEU A 156 13.10 14.47 30.48
N LEU A 157 13.13 13.25 31.02
CA LEU A 157 11.92 12.51 31.36
C LEU A 157 11.01 13.27 32.34
N PRO A 158 9.70 13.29 32.05
CA PRO A 158 8.70 13.45 33.08
C PRO A 158 8.85 12.34 34.14
N PRO A 159 8.49 12.57 35.41
CA PRO A 159 8.51 11.53 36.45
C PRO A 159 7.82 10.23 35.99
N ILE A 160 8.31 9.07 36.47
CA ILE A 160 7.81 7.73 36.09
C ILE A 160 6.30 7.57 36.33
N ASP A 161 5.73 8.35 37.25
CA ASP A 161 4.34 8.28 37.67
C ASP A 161 3.37 9.10 36.78
N GLN A 162 3.83 9.59 35.62
CA GLN A 162 2.99 10.41 34.75
C GLN A 162 1.89 9.57 34.08
N PRO A 163 0.62 10.02 34.10
CA PRO A 163 -0.52 9.25 33.61
C PRO A 163 -0.40 8.75 32.16
N ILE A 164 0.30 9.48 31.27
CA ILE A 164 0.49 9.11 29.87
C ILE A 164 1.07 7.71 29.71
N PHE A 165 2.02 7.34 30.58
CA PHE A 165 2.68 6.03 30.55
C PHE A 165 1.72 4.88 30.89
N THR A 166 0.69 5.17 31.68
CA THR A 166 -0.36 4.21 32.03
C THR A 166 -1.57 4.27 31.10
N ALA A 167 -1.81 5.38 30.42
CA ALA A 167 -2.96 5.56 29.54
C ALA A 167 -2.72 5.03 28.11
N LEU A 168 -1.49 5.16 27.59
CA LEU A 168 -1.19 4.93 26.18
C LEU A 168 -1.28 3.46 25.78
N GLN A 169 -2.22 3.13 24.89
CA GLN A 169 -2.46 1.79 24.36
C GLN A 169 -1.90 1.60 22.94
N GLU A 170 -1.80 2.67 22.16
CA GLU A 170 -1.27 2.62 20.80
C GLU A 170 -0.26 3.75 20.56
N LEU A 171 0.91 3.39 20.03
CA LEU A 171 1.94 4.33 19.65
C LEU A 171 2.42 4.04 18.23
N ALA A 172 2.35 5.03 17.35
CA ALA A 172 2.92 4.98 16.01
C ALA A 172 3.97 6.07 15.81
N LEU A 173 5.16 5.66 15.38
CA LEU A 173 6.25 6.56 15.01
C LEU A 173 6.31 6.73 13.50
N VAL A 174 6.19 7.96 13.04
CA VAL A 174 6.26 8.31 11.63
C VAL A 174 7.65 8.83 11.29
N TYR A 175 8.28 8.21 10.30
CA TYR A 175 9.53 8.66 9.70
C TYR A 175 9.19 9.39 8.40
N ALA A 176 9.29 10.71 8.44
CA ALA A 176 9.21 11.57 7.28
C ALA A 176 10.63 11.92 6.83
N ASP A 177 11.06 11.35 5.73
CA ASP A 177 12.35 11.63 5.11
C ASP A 177 12.18 12.54 3.91
N TRP A 178 12.75 13.75 3.96
CA TRP A 178 12.53 14.78 2.95
C TRP A 178 13.71 14.95 1.98
N GLU A 179 14.78 14.16 2.08
CA GLU A 179 15.98 14.42 1.28
C GLU A 179 16.69 13.16 0.74
N TYR A 180 17.23 13.32 -0.46
CA TYR A 180 18.14 12.44 -1.22
C TYR A 180 19.37 11.93 -0.42
N HIS A 181 19.56 12.39 0.82
CA HIS A 181 20.74 12.16 1.66
C HIS A 181 20.62 10.96 2.60
N SER A 182 19.48 10.28 2.68
CA SER A 182 19.35 9.02 3.43
C SER A 182 19.69 7.77 2.62
N ALA A 183 19.89 7.90 1.30
CA ALA A 183 20.22 6.82 0.36
C ALA A 183 21.43 5.97 0.79
N MET A 184 22.24 6.41 1.74
CA MET A 184 23.30 5.63 2.36
C MET A 184 23.52 6.04 3.81
N SER A 185 22.45 6.15 4.63
CA SER A 185 22.66 6.40 6.06
C SER A 185 23.63 5.33 6.59
N ILE A 186 24.80 5.79 7.04
CA ILE A 186 25.89 4.91 7.48
C ILE A 186 25.27 3.96 8.51
N PRO A 187 25.35 2.62 8.33
CA PRO A 187 24.79 1.64 9.27
C PRO A 187 25.21 1.89 10.74
N LYS A 188 26.28 2.67 10.94
CA LYS A 188 26.92 2.99 12.22
C LYS A 188 26.49 4.34 12.82
N GLY A 189 25.57 5.09 12.20
CA GLY A 189 25.27 6.48 12.55
C GLY A 189 24.51 6.67 13.85
N TYR A 190 23.22 6.30 13.90
CA TYR A 190 22.32 6.57 15.03
C TYR A 190 21.15 5.57 15.05
N SER A 191 20.71 5.13 16.23
CA SER A 191 19.44 4.38 16.34
C SER A 191 18.31 5.32 15.97
N GLN A 192 17.69 5.08 14.82
CA GLN A 192 16.61 5.93 14.35
C GLN A 192 15.37 5.72 15.20
N VAL A 193 15.06 4.47 15.58
CA VAL A 193 14.04 4.21 16.61
C VAL A 193 14.58 4.63 17.98
N PRO A 194 13.91 5.57 18.68
CA PRO A 194 14.35 6.02 20.00
C PRO A 194 14.28 4.90 21.03
N GLU A 195 15.17 4.94 22.02
CA GLU A 195 15.12 4.06 23.20
C GLU A 195 13.98 4.51 24.13
N ILE A 196 12.75 4.23 23.73
CA ILE A 196 11.59 4.45 24.59
C ILE A 196 11.67 3.45 25.74
N PRO A 197 11.46 3.86 27.00
CA PRO A 197 11.47 2.95 28.14
C PRO A 197 10.16 2.14 28.16
N PHE A 198 10.00 1.17 27.25
CA PHE A 198 8.77 0.39 27.08
C PHE A 198 8.34 -0.33 28.36
N GLY A 199 9.26 -0.70 29.25
CA GLY A 199 8.91 -1.21 30.58
C GLY A 199 7.99 -0.29 31.40
N ARG A 200 7.88 0.99 31.04
CA ARG A 200 6.97 1.98 31.64
C ARG A 200 5.65 2.13 30.91
N LEU A 201 5.42 1.44 29.80
CA LEU A 201 4.20 1.49 29.00
C LEU A 201 3.41 0.17 29.14
N PRO A 202 2.99 -0.25 30.36
CA PRO A 202 2.40 -1.56 30.58
C PRO A 202 1.06 -1.76 29.86
N THR A 203 0.37 -0.69 29.47
CA THR A 203 -0.91 -0.74 28.77
C THR A 203 -0.79 -0.73 27.25
N LEU A 204 0.43 -0.61 26.71
CA LEU A 204 0.67 -0.58 25.27
C LEU A 204 0.30 -1.92 24.62
N ARG A 205 -0.61 -1.85 23.65
CA ARG A 205 -1.17 -2.97 22.87
C ARG A 205 -0.74 -2.97 21.42
N LYS A 206 -0.43 -1.79 20.87
CA LYS A 206 0.02 -1.63 19.49
C LYS A 206 1.22 -0.70 19.41
N PHE A 207 2.26 -1.17 18.74
CA PHE A 207 3.40 -0.33 18.37
C PHE A 207 3.62 -0.41 16.85
N SER A 208 3.88 0.74 16.22
CA SER A 208 4.09 0.80 14.78
C SER A 208 5.19 1.80 14.41
N VAL A 209 6.00 1.46 13.42
CA VAL A 209 6.96 2.37 12.78
C VAL A 209 6.60 2.49 11.31
N LEU A 210 6.19 3.69 10.91
CA LEU A 210 5.62 3.98 9.58
C LEU A 210 6.57 4.90 8.80
N GLY A 211 6.78 4.61 7.51
CA GLY A 211 7.42 5.55 6.59
C GLY A 211 6.38 6.47 5.94
N LYS A 212 6.56 7.80 6.02
CA LYS A 212 5.62 8.78 5.43
C LYS A 212 5.75 8.89 3.91
N HIS A 213 6.97 8.70 3.39
CA HIS A 213 7.28 8.82 1.97
C HIS A 213 7.78 7.46 1.48
N SER A 214 6.87 6.51 1.27
CA SER A 214 7.20 5.17 0.74
C SER A 214 7.63 5.19 -0.74
N GLY A 215 8.17 6.32 -1.21
CA GLY A 215 8.70 6.49 -2.56
C GLY A 215 10.12 5.94 -2.70
N GLU A 216 10.96 5.99 -1.66
CA GLU A 216 12.40 5.71 -1.80
C GLU A 216 13.02 5.12 -0.51
N TYR A 217 13.95 4.17 -0.71
CA TYR A 217 15.11 3.67 0.07
C TYR A 217 15.30 3.92 1.60
N VAL A 218 14.28 4.15 2.42
CA VAL A 218 14.51 4.41 3.86
C VAL A 218 14.66 3.10 4.66
N TRP A 219 15.87 2.86 5.20
CA TRP A 219 16.10 1.90 6.28
C TRP A 219 15.99 2.61 7.64
N ILE A 220 15.17 2.05 8.52
CA ILE A 220 15.00 2.55 9.89
C ILE A 220 15.74 1.59 10.83
N ASN A 221 16.81 2.06 11.44
CA ASN A 221 17.61 1.27 12.37
C ASN A 221 16.96 1.24 13.77
N MET A 222 16.88 0.04 14.35
CA MET A 222 16.46 -0.19 15.73
C MET A 222 17.53 -0.96 16.50
N LYS A 223 17.82 -0.53 17.73
CA LYS A 223 18.67 -1.27 18.67
C LYS A 223 17.98 -2.54 19.16
N ALA A 224 18.76 -3.61 19.35
CA ALA A 224 18.26 -4.88 19.89
C ALA A 224 17.46 -4.73 21.19
N LYS A 225 17.98 -3.96 22.16
CA LYS A 225 17.32 -3.70 23.45
C LYS A 225 15.89 -3.16 23.28
N VAL A 226 15.67 -2.28 22.30
CA VAL A 226 14.35 -1.70 22.02
C VAL A 226 13.35 -2.78 21.61
N LEU A 227 13.76 -3.69 20.73
CA LEU A 227 12.94 -4.84 20.34
C LEU A 227 12.66 -5.76 21.54
N ILE A 228 13.68 -6.05 22.36
CA ILE A 228 13.53 -6.91 23.56
C ILE A 228 12.52 -6.29 24.52
N ASP A 229 12.64 -4.99 24.80
CA ASP A 229 11.76 -4.28 25.71
C ASP A 229 10.31 -4.26 25.18
N LEU A 230 10.12 -4.08 23.87
CA LEU A 230 8.82 -4.19 23.20
C LEU A 230 8.19 -5.59 23.36
N LEU A 231 8.96 -6.64 23.08
CA LEU A 231 8.50 -8.03 23.17
C LEU A 231 8.26 -8.49 24.61
N SER A 232 8.84 -7.79 25.59
CA SER A 232 8.63 -8.04 27.02
C SER A 232 7.34 -7.41 27.56
N LEU A 233 6.63 -6.62 26.76
CA LEU A 233 5.37 -5.99 27.17
C LEU A 233 4.26 -7.03 27.36
N PRO A 234 3.56 -7.02 28.51
CA PRO A 234 2.54 -8.04 28.80
C PRO A 234 1.30 -7.93 27.91
N ASN A 235 1.04 -6.76 27.33
CA ASN A 235 -0.19 -6.47 26.58
C ASN A 235 0.02 -6.19 25.09
N ILE A 236 1.25 -6.31 24.56
CA ILE A 236 1.53 -6.04 23.14
C ILE A 236 0.85 -7.10 22.26
N HIS A 237 -0.17 -6.69 21.49
CA HIS A 237 -0.94 -7.59 20.61
C HIS A 237 -0.57 -7.39 19.14
N HIS A 238 -0.08 -6.21 18.77
CA HIS A 238 0.26 -5.83 17.41
C HIS A 238 1.60 -5.11 17.38
N LEU A 239 2.55 -5.64 16.61
CA LEU A 239 3.82 -5.01 16.31
C LEU A 239 3.97 -4.82 14.79
N SER A 240 4.18 -3.59 14.32
CA SER A 240 4.36 -3.26 12.89
C SER A 240 5.67 -2.49 12.67
N LEU A 241 6.61 -3.14 11.99
CA LEU A 241 7.99 -2.72 11.75
C LEU A 241 8.41 -3.02 10.29
N PRO A 242 7.63 -2.63 9.27
CA PRO A 242 7.83 -3.05 7.87
C PRO A 242 9.16 -2.58 7.27
N ASN A 243 9.61 -1.37 7.62
CA ASN A 243 10.82 -0.74 7.09
C ASN A 243 11.97 -0.70 8.11
N VAL A 244 11.86 -1.46 9.20
CA VAL A 244 12.88 -1.49 10.23
C VAL A 244 13.87 -2.62 9.94
N SER A 245 15.15 -2.28 9.82
CA SER A 245 16.22 -3.28 9.72
C SER A 245 16.93 -3.38 11.07
N PRO A 246 17.33 -4.58 11.50
CA PRO A 246 18.05 -4.71 12.74
C PRO A 246 19.45 -4.12 12.62
N TYR A 247 19.82 -3.32 13.62
CA TYR A 247 21.22 -2.98 13.91
C TYR A 247 21.73 -3.92 15.00
N PHE A 248 21.93 -5.20 14.66
CA PHE A 248 22.57 -6.16 15.57
C PHE A 248 24.10 -6.03 15.46
N VAL A 249 24.70 -5.01 16.09
CA VAL A 249 26.17 -5.00 16.34
C VAL A 249 26.57 -6.24 17.14
N THR A 250 25.62 -6.79 17.89
CA THR A 250 25.74 -8.04 18.61
C THR A 250 24.44 -8.81 18.38
N PRO A 251 24.50 -10.11 18.00
CA PRO A 251 23.32 -10.96 17.92
C PRO A 251 22.48 -10.83 19.19
N LEU A 252 21.16 -10.95 19.08
CA LEU A 252 20.30 -11.11 20.26
C LEU A 252 20.89 -12.24 21.10
N ALA A 253 21.36 -11.91 22.31
CA ALA A 253 21.94 -12.87 23.24
C ALA A 253 20.98 -14.07 23.38
N PRO A 254 21.46 -15.29 23.65
CA PRO A 254 20.68 -16.54 23.58
C PRO A 254 19.58 -16.68 24.66
N THR A 255 19.10 -15.58 25.22
CA THR A 255 17.95 -15.56 26.10
C THR A 255 16.69 -15.70 25.26
N SER A 256 16.00 -16.83 25.38
CA SER A 256 14.70 -17.02 24.74
C SER A 256 13.68 -16.01 25.30
N ILE A 257 13.28 -15.04 24.49
CA ILE A 257 12.23 -14.07 24.82
C ILE A 257 10.90 -14.70 24.45
N TYR A 258 9.97 -14.74 25.41
CA TYR A 258 8.64 -15.29 25.20
C TYR A 258 7.61 -14.17 25.20
N CYS A 259 6.97 -13.92 24.05
CA CYS A 259 5.93 -12.91 23.93
C CYS A 259 4.58 -13.59 23.66
N HIS A 260 3.84 -13.87 24.73
CA HIS A 260 2.55 -14.58 24.64
C HIS A 260 1.40 -13.70 24.16
N SER A 261 1.51 -12.39 24.28
CA SER A 261 0.44 -11.45 23.95
C SER A 261 0.35 -11.16 22.45
N LEU A 262 1.45 -11.31 21.70
CA LEU A 262 1.53 -10.90 20.31
C LEU A 262 0.72 -11.82 19.39
N THR A 263 -0.21 -11.22 18.63
CA THR A 263 -1.09 -11.93 17.69
C THR A 263 -0.92 -11.47 16.24
N THR A 264 -0.51 -10.21 16.05
CA THR A 264 -0.26 -9.60 14.74
C THR A 264 1.18 -9.12 14.68
N LEU A 265 1.94 -9.64 13.72
CA LEU A 265 3.31 -9.22 13.46
C LEU A 265 3.45 -8.80 12.00
N ASP A 266 3.85 -7.56 11.81
CA ASP A 266 4.18 -6.97 10.53
C ASP A 266 5.64 -6.50 10.62
N ILE A 267 6.55 -7.09 9.83
CA ILE A 267 7.99 -6.99 10.10
C ILE A 267 8.83 -7.14 8.83
N ASN A 268 9.99 -6.49 8.79
CA ASN A 268 11.00 -6.74 7.78
C ASN A 268 11.55 -8.17 7.87
N VAL A 269 11.76 -8.83 6.74
CA VAL A 269 12.17 -10.23 6.67
C VAL A 269 13.54 -10.49 7.31
N ASN A 270 14.50 -9.57 7.16
CA ASN A 270 15.84 -9.71 7.76
C ASN A 270 15.71 -9.68 9.29
N MET A 271 14.95 -8.73 9.81
CA MET A 271 14.65 -8.62 11.24
C MET A 271 13.93 -9.87 11.77
N PHE A 272 12.99 -10.40 10.99
CA PHE A 272 12.25 -11.60 11.34
C PHE A 272 13.18 -12.82 11.46
N VAL A 273 14.00 -13.10 10.44
CA VAL A 273 14.93 -14.24 10.44
C VAL A 273 15.92 -14.17 11.59
N ASP A 274 16.52 -12.99 11.81
CA ASP A 274 17.47 -12.78 12.91
C ASP A 274 16.84 -12.95 14.30
N MET A 275 15.53 -12.68 14.42
CA MET A 275 14.79 -12.76 15.68
C MET A 275 14.38 -14.20 16.02
N LEU A 276 14.10 -15.05 15.01
CA LEU A 276 13.55 -16.40 15.21
C LEU A 276 14.37 -17.32 16.15
N PRO A 277 15.72 -17.30 16.17
CA PRO A 277 16.51 -18.14 17.08
C PRO A 277 16.33 -17.79 18.55
N SER A 278 16.02 -16.53 18.87
CA SER A 278 16.01 -16.01 20.25
C SER A 278 14.61 -15.64 20.74
N VAL A 279 13.57 -15.70 19.89
CA VAL A 279 12.21 -15.27 20.25
C VAL A 279 11.17 -16.34 19.94
N VAL A 280 10.26 -16.53 20.90
CA VAL A 280 9.11 -17.43 20.82
C VAL A 280 7.83 -16.60 20.86
N LEU A 281 7.05 -16.67 19.78
CA LEU A 281 5.79 -15.93 19.58
C LEU A 281 4.63 -16.92 19.41
N PRO A 282 4.11 -17.55 20.47
CA PRO A 282 3.22 -18.71 20.32
C PRO A 282 1.84 -18.38 19.76
N ASN A 283 1.39 -17.13 19.76
CA ASN A 283 -0.01 -16.77 19.48
C ASN A 283 -0.20 -15.96 18.17
N ILE A 284 0.78 -15.97 17.26
CA ILE A 284 0.68 -15.28 15.97
C ILE A 284 -0.45 -15.87 15.12
N THR A 285 -1.40 -15.03 14.74
CA THR A 285 -2.52 -15.35 13.83
C THR A 285 -2.45 -14.55 12.54
N SER A 286 -1.72 -13.44 12.53
CA SER A 286 -1.50 -12.58 11.36
C SER A 286 -0.02 -12.27 11.25
N LEU A 287 0.60 -12.69 10.14
CA LEU A 287 2.01 -12.42 9.84
C LEU A 287 2.11 -11.67 8.51
N THR A 288 2.83 -10.56 8.48
CA THR A 288 3.18 -9.84 7.26
C THR A 288 4.69 -9.64 7.21
N LEU A 289 5.31 -10.15 6.14
CA LEU A 289 6.75 -10.04 5.92
C LEU A 289 7.03 -9.02 4.83
N HIS A 290 7.96 -8.09 5.11
CA HIS A 290 8.40 -7.08 4.16
C HIS A 290 9.84 -7.30 3.77
N THR A 291 10.10 -7.31 2.46
CA THR A 291 11.43 -7.48 1.91
C THR A 291 11.79 -6.24 1.10
N THR A 292 12.94 -5.63 1.44
CA THR A 292 13.51 -4.47 0.73
C THR A 292 14.63 -4.90 -0.24
N TYR A 293 15.43 -3.95 -0.75
CA TYR A 293 16.17 -4.05 -2.02
C TYR A 293 17.36 -5.03 -2.12
N PHE A 294 17.71 -5.81 -1.09
CA PHE A 294 18.76 -6.84 -1.20
C PHE A 294 18.48 -7.96 -0.21
N PRO A 295 17.48 -8.83 -0.42
CA PRO A 295 17.37 -10.00 0.42
C PRO A 295 18.58 -10.89 0.13
N GLU A 296 19.42 -11.09 1.15
CA GLU A 296 20.32 -12.25 1.15
C GLU A 296 19.48 -13.48 0.76
N PRO A 297 19.98 -14.41 -0.07
CA PRO A 297 19.20 -15.55 -0.55
C PRO A 297 18.47 -16.31 0.57
N GLU A 298 19.07 -16.39 1.76
CA GLU A 298 18.51 -16.94 2.99
C GLU A 298 17.31 -16.17 3.57
N HIS A 299 17.17 -14.89 3.27
CA HIS A 299 16.10 -14.00 3.71
C HIS A 299 14.96 -13.84 2.68
N GLN A 300 15.01 -14.60 1.58
CA GLN A 300 13.89 -14.73 0.65
C GLN A 300 12.92 -15.81 1.10
N LEU A 301 11.64 -15.68 0.74
CA LEU A 301 10.58 -16.65 1.06
C LEU A 301 10.83 -18.01 0.35
N SER A 302 11.77 -18.76 0.89
CA SER A 302 12.25 -20.05 0.43
C SER A 302 11.45 -21.20 1.06
N PRO A 303 11.53 -22.43 0.52
CA PRO A 303 10.93 -23.60 1.15
C PRO A 303 11.34 -23.78 2.62
N ALA A 304 12.59 -23.46 2.95
CA ALA A 304 13.09 -23.52 4.32
C ALA A 304 12.41 -22.50 5.25
N MET A 305 12.21 -21.26 4.79
CA MET A 305 11.48 -20.25 5.57
C MET A 305 10.00 -20.62 5.71
N TRP A 306 9.37 -21.16 4.66
CA TRP A 306 8.01 -21.67 4.76
C TRP A 306 7.87 -22.79 5.79
N GLN A 307 8.80 -23.74 5.81
CA GLN A 307 8.83 -24.80 6.82
C GLN A 307 8.95 -24.22 8.23
N GLN A 308 9.84 -23.23 8.45
CA GLN A 308 9.99 -22.59 9.75
C GLN A 308 8.71 -21.86 10.22
N ILE A 309 8.02 -21.18 9.30
CA ILE A 309 6.73 -20.53 9.59
C ILE A 309 5.67 -21.59 9.91
N HIS A 310 5.62 -22.69 9.14
CA HIS A 310 4.67 -23.77 9.34
C HIS A 310 4.88 -24.51 10.66
N ASP A 311 6.12 -24.86 11.00
CA ASP A 311 6.47 -25.54 12.24
C ASP A 311 6.03 -24.74 13.48
N ARG A 312 6.04 -23.41 13.37
CA ARG A 312 5.67 -22.50 14.48
C ARG A 312 4.18 -22.17 14.50
N TRP A 313 3.56 -21.93 13.33
CA TRP A 313 2.23 -21.32 13.26
C TRP A 313 1.29 -21.96 12.22
N GLY A 314 1.68 -23.07 11.58
CA GLY A 314 0.94 -23.70 10.50
C GLY A 314 -0.54 -24.01 10.82
N THR A 315 -0.82 -24.32 12.09
CA THR A 315 -2.17 -24.66 12.57
C THR A 315 -2.96 -23.48 13.12
N GLN A 316 -2.42 -22.26 13.16
CA GLN A 316 -3.08 -21.10 13.78
C GLN A 316 -3.05 -19.83 12.93
N LEU A 317 -2.17 -19.76 11.94
CA LEU A 317 -2.05 -18.60 11.07
C LEU A 317 -3.35 -18.44 10.25
N VAL A 318 -4.00 -17.29 10.39
CA VAL A 318 -5.26 -16.93 9.72
C VAL A 318 -5.02 -16.00 8.53
N HIS A 319 -4.00 -15.15 8.63
CA HIS A 319 -3.59 -14.22 7.59
C HIS A 319 -2.09 -14.28 7.36
N PHE A 320 -1.69 -14.32 6.08
CA PHE A 320 -0.31 -14.18 5.66
C PHE A 320 -0.19 -13.06 4.62
N GLY A 321 0.74 -12.13 4.85
CA GLY A 321 1.10 -11.09 3.92
C GLY A 321 2.57 -11.19 3.53
N TYR A 322 2.89 -10.96 2.26
CA TYR A 322 4.26 -10.85 1.79
C TYR A 322 4.38 -9.63 0.88
N ARG A 323 5.27 -8.70 1.21
CA ARG A 323 5.49 -7.47 0.46
C ARG A 323 6.94 -7.34 0.07
N ARG A 324 7.24 -7.52 -1.22
CA ARG A 324 8.58 -7.36 -1.77
C ARG A 324 8.69 -6.08 -2.57
N ILE A 325 9.54 -5.17 -2.12
CA ILE A 325 9.95 -3.96 -2.84
C ILE A 325 11.39 -4.20 -3.31
N GLY A 326 11.54 -5.06 -4.33
CA GLY A 326 12.82 -5.32 -5.00
C GLY A 326 12.82 -4.71 -6.40
N PHE A 327 13.96 -4.12 -6.80
CA PHE A 327 14.19 -3.53 -8.13
C PHE A 327 15.27 -4.28 -8.94
N GLU A 328 15.66 -5.49 -8.49
CA GLU A 328 16.75 -6.22 -9.13
C GLU A 328 16.36 -6.60 -10.56
N LEU A 329 17.25 -6.29 -11.51
CA LEU A 329 17.15 -6.68 -12.92
C LEU A 329 17.49 -8.15 -13.14
N GLU A 330 18.11 -8.81 -12.15
CA GLU A 330 18.38 -10.25 -12.19
C GLU A 330 17.12 -11.06 -11.87
N THR A 331 16.95 -12.21 -12.52
CA THR A 331 15.76 -13.07 -12.40
C THR A 331 15.52 -13.47 -10.96
N SER A 332 14.62 -12.74 -10.32
CA SER A 332 14.14 -13.05 -8.99
C SER A 332 13.49 -14.44 -8.99
N PRO A 333 13.82 -15.32 -8.03
CA PRO A 333 13.18 -16.63 -7.97
C PRO A 333 11.68 -16.47 -7.77
N THR A 334 10.91 -17.31 -8.46
CA THR A 334 9.46 -17.34 -8.38
C THR A 334 9.01 -17.61 -6.95
N CYS A 335 8.12 -16.76 -6.43
CA CYS A 335 7.48 -17.01 -5.14
C CYS A 335 6.49 -18.17 -5.31
N THR A 336 6.83 -19.34 -4.77
CA THR A 336 6.04 -20.57 -4.89
C THR A 336 5.47 -20.99 -3.53
N PHE A 337 4.29 -21.60 -3.56
CA PHE A 337 3.70 -22.26 -2.40
C PHE A 337 4.17 -23.73 -2.35
N PRO A 338 4.75 -24.21 -1.23
CA PRO A 338 5.15 -25.61 -1.10
C PRO A 338 3.96 -26.56 -1.16
N THR A 339 4.16 -27.76 -1.71
CA THR A 339 3.11 -28.78 -1.88
C THR A 339 2.93 -29.68 -0.67
N ASP A 340 3.95 -29.77 0.18
CA ASP A 340 4.05 -30.62 1.36
C ASP A 340 3.61 -29.90 2.65
N LEU A 341 3.33 -28.59 2.57
CA LEU A 341 2.85 -27.78 3.69
C LEU A 341 1.38 -27.42 3.51
N ALA A 342 0.63 -27.46 4.62
CA ALA A 342 -0.76 -27.04 4.67
C ALA A 342 -1.03 -26.15 5.89
N PHE A 343 -1.47 -24.93 5.63
CA PHE A 343 -1.93 -23.96 6.62
C PHE A 343 -3.44 -24.03 6.75
N SER A 344 -3.93 -24.94 7.59
CA SER A 344 -5.35 -25.29 7.67
C SER A 344 -6.25 -24.15 8.13
N ASN A 345 -5.74 -23.18 8.90
CA ASN A 345 -6.52 -22.02 9.36
C ASN A 345 -6.30 -20.76 8.52
N LEU A 346 -5.50 -20.83 7.45
CA LEU A 346 -5.20 -19.66 6.61
C LEU A 346 -6.42 -19.32 5.75
N HIS A 347 -7.00 -18.16 6.02
CA HIS A 347 -8.20 -17.65 5.35
C HIS A 347 -7.91 -16.50 4.39
N SER A 348 -6.78 -15.82 4.57
CA SER A 348 -6.42 -14.64 3.78
C SER A 348 -4.94 -14.62 3.41
N ILE A 349 -4.66 -14.29 2.14
CA ILE A 349 -3.32 -13.93 1.66
C ILE A 349 -3.30 -12.52 1.05
N ASP A 350 -2.22 -11.76 1.30
CA ASP A 350 -1.89 -10.48 0.64
C ASP A 350 -0.47 -10.57 0.06
N MET A 351 -0.37 -10.74 -1.25
CA MET A 351 0.90 -10.89 -1.95
C MET A 351 1.18 -9.64 -2.77
N PHE A 352 2.22 -8.90 -2.41
CA PHE A 352 2.73 -7.75 -3.14
C PHE A 352 4.16 -8.02 -3.61
N THR A 353 4.44 -7.85 -4.90
CA THR A 353 5.81 -7.88 -5.43
C THR A 353 6.01 -6.81 -6.47
N CYS A 354 6.93 -5.87 -6.20
CA CYS A 354 7.26 -4.76 -7.09
C CYS A 354 7.71 -5.24 -8.47
N ILE A 355 8.56 -6.29 -8.49
CA ILE A 355 9.09 -7.05 -9.63
C ILE A 355 9.06 -8.55 -9.29
N GLY A 356 8.57 -9.40 -10.20
CA GLY A 356 8.66 -10.87 -10.10
C GLY A 356 7.35 -11.64 -10.30
N THR A 357 7.45 -12.98 -10.22
CA THR A 357 6.32 -13.92 -10.38
C THR A 357 5.84 -14.45 -9.03
N VAL A 358 4.53 -14.48 -8.84
CA VAL A 358 3.87 -15.31 -7.83
C VAL A 358 3.25 -16.52 -8.54
N ASP A 359 3.68 -17.73 -8.18
CA ASP A 359 3.10 -18.97 -8.70
C ASP A 359 2.01 -19.48 -7.78
N LEU A 360 0.79 -19.54 -8.32
CA LEU A 360 -0.43 -19.90 -7.61
C LEU A 360 -0.80 -21.39 -7.73
N MET A 361 0.00 -22.22 -8.42
CA MET A 361 -0.36 -23.61 -8.77
C MET A 361 -0.81 -24.43 -7.55
N HIS A 362 -0.16 -24.27 -6.41
CA HIS A 362 -0.37 -25.10 -5.22
C HIS A 362 -1.18 -24.42 -4.11
N VAL A 363 -1.77 -23.25 -4.38
CA VAL A 363 -2.45 -22.45 -3.36
C VAL A 363 -3.58 -23.21 -2.64
N ALA A 364 -4.30 -24.10 -3.34
CA ALA A 364 -5.39 -24.87 -2.75
C ALA A 364 -4.91 -25.98 -1.79
N ALA A 365 -3.75 -26.59 -2.06
CA ALA A 365 -3.14 -27.55 -1.14
C ALA A 365 -2.53 -26.83 0.06
N PHE A 366 -1.87 -25.70 -0.21
CA PHE A 366 -1.21 -24.87 0.78
C PHE A 366 -2.18 -24.20 1.77
N ALA A 367 -3.29 -23.63 1.28
CA ALA A 367 -4.27 -22.89 2.05
C ALA A 367 -5.70 -23.37 1.77
N PRO A 368 -6.09 -24.59 2.19
CA PRO A 368 -7.35 -25.22 1.79
C PRO A 368 -8.62 -24.47 2.24
N ASN A 369 -8.48 -23.53 3.19
CA ASN A 369 -9.56 -22.71 3.73
C ASN A 369 -9.50 -21.23 3.27
N LEU A 370 -8.69 -20.93 2.26
CA LEU A 370 -8.54 -19.58 1.71
C LEU A 370 -9.87 -19.06 1.18
N ASN A 371 -10.31 -17.91 1.71
CA ASN A 371 -11.55 -17.25 1.30
C ASN A 371 -11.34 -15.83 0.75
N LYS A 372 -10.16 -15.22 1.00
CA LYS A 372 -9.76 -13.92 0.50
C LYS A 372 -8.33 -13.97 -0.04
N ALA A 373 -8.13 -13.45 -1.25
CA ALA A 373 -6.79 -13.28 -1.80
C ALA A 373 -6.64 -11.87 -2.38
N LYS A 374 -5.53 -11.22 -2.07
CA LYS A 374 -5.07 -10.00 -2.74
C LYS A 374 -3.73 -10.29 -3.40
N ILE A 375 -3.65 -10.08 -4.70
CA ILE A 375 -2.45 -10.33 -5.50
C ILE A 375 -2.11 -9.03 -6.26
N ASP A 376 -1.03 -8.38 -5.85
CA ASP A 376 -0.39 -7.21 -6.47
C ASP A 376 1.01 -7.61 -6.94
N ALA A 377 1.04 -8.34 -8.05
CA ALA A 377 2.25 -8.88 -8.64
C ALA A 377 2.29 -8.52 -10.13
N ASP A 378 3.49 -8.34 -10.67
CA ASP A 378 3.62 -8.08 -12.11
C ASP A 378 3.21 -9.28 -12.96
N HIS A 379 3.51 -10.49 -12.47
CA HIS A 379 3.06 -11.73 -13.06
C HIS A 379 2.51 -12.69 -11.99
N ALA A 380 1.30 -13.19 -12.22
CA ALA A 380 0.70 -14.27 -11.43
C ALA A 380 0.60 -15.53 -12.30
N ALA A 381 1.56 -16.44 -12.16
CA ALA A 381 1.54 -17.71 -12.86
C ALA A 381 0.46 -18.62 -12.27
N ASN A 382 -0.16 -19.45 -13.12
CA ASN A 382 -1.18 -20.43 -12.73
C ASN A 382 -2.40 -19.82 -12.02
N LEU A 383 -2.79 -18.59 -12.38
CA LEU A 383 -4.00 -17.93 -11.89
C LEU A 383 -5.28 -18.82 -11.93
N PRO A 384 -5.50 -19.69 -12.93
CA PRO A 384 -6.65 -20.60 -12.92
C PRO A 384 -6.73 -21.50 -11.67
N ALA A 385 -5.60 -21.88 -11.07
CA ALA A 385 -5.58 -22.66 -9.84
C ALA A 385 -6.19 -21.88 -8.65
N LEU A 386 -5.92 -20.57 -8.57
CA LEU A 386 -6.54 -19.69 -7.56
C LEU A 386 -8.01 -19.44 -7.87
N LEU A 387 -8.38 -19.22 -9.14
CA LEU A 387 -9.78 -19.00 -9.54
C LEU A 387 -10.67 -20.23 -9.29
N ALA A 388 -10.10 -21.43 -9.38
CA ALA A 388 -10.76 -22.70 -9.07
C ALA A 388 -10.81 -23.03 -7.57
N HIS A 389 -10.25 -22.18 -6.69
CA HIS A 389 -10.18 -22.46 -5.26
C HIS A 389 -11.59 -22.55 -4.63
N PRO A 390 -11.97 -23.69 -4.02
CA PRO A 390 -13.37 -24.00 -3.71
C PRO A 390 -14.00 -23.11 -2.64
N LYS A 391 -13.18 -22.46 -1.81
CA LYS A 391 -13.64 -21.58 -0.71
C LYS A 391 -13.38 -20.10 -0.97
N LEU A 392 -12.80 -19.74 -2.12
CA LEU A 392 -12.47 -18.36 -2.44
C LEU A 392 -13.77 -17.56 -2.69
N THR A 393 -13.94 -16.49 -1.94
CA THR A 393 -15.13 -15.61 -2.03
C THR A 393 -14.79 -14.20 -2.47
N HIS A 394 -13.54 -13.77 -2.26
CA HIS A 394 -13.06 -12.46 -2.68
C HIS A 394 -11.66 -12.58 -3.28
N LEU A 395 -11.48 -11.96 -4.44
CA LEU A 395 -10.20 -11.85 -5.13
C LEU A 395 -9.99 -10.40 -5.54
N GLU A 396 -8.92 -9.81 -5.04
CA GLU A 396 -8.42 -8.51 -5.49
C GLU A 396 -7.15 -8.74 -6.32
N LEU A 397 -7.17 -8.29 -7.58
CA LEU A 397 -6.00 -8.29 -8.44
C LEU A 397 -5.61 -6.83 -8.71
N ALA A 398 -4.42 -6.44 -8.27
CA ALA A 398 -3.88 -5.14 -8.62
C ALA A 398 -3.12 -5.24 -9.93
N GLY A 399 -3.55 -4.42 -10.91
CA GLY A 399 -2.90 -4.18 -12.19
C GLY A 399 -2.20 -5.38 -12.84
N PRO A 400 -2.89 -6.20 -13.66
CA PRO A 400 -2.26 -7.28 -14.42
C PRO A 400 -1.32 -6.69 -15.48
N ARG A 401 -0.05 -6.41 -15.12
CA ARG A 401 0.96 -5.92 -16.06
C ARG A 401 1.30 -6.96 -17.12
N CYS A 402 1.14 -8.23 -16.78
CA CYS A 402 1.28 -9.32 -17.71
C CYS A 402 -0.07 -9.63 -18.41
N PRO A 403 -0.16 -9.49 -19.75
CA PRO A 403 -1.39 -9.74 -20.51
C PRO A 403 -1.96 -11.15 -20.32
N THR A 404 -1.12 -12.12 -19.99
CA THR A 404 -1.53 -13.51 -19.72
C THR A 404 -2.45 -13.65 -18.49
N MET A 405 -2.39 -12.73 -17.52
CA MET A 405 -3.31 -12.73 -16.38
C MET A 405 -4.74 -12.39 -16.83
N LEU A 406 -4.87 -11.42 -17.75
CA LEU A 406 -6.17 -11.05 -18.32
C LEU A 406 -6.72 -12.18 -19.21
N GLU A 407 -5.87 -12.77 -20.04
CA GLU A 407 -6.21 -13.97 -20.83
C GLU A 407 -6.70 -15.10 -19.92
N ALA A 408 -6.00 -15.41 -18.84
CA ALA A 408 -6.41 -16.43 -17.88
C ALA A 408 -7.75 -16.12 -17.20
N LEU A 409 -8.03 -14.86 -16.83
CA LEU A 409 -9.32 -14.44 -16.28
C LEU A 409 -10.47 -14.59 -17.27
N LEU A 410 -10.23 -14.35 -18.55
CA LEU A 410 -11.23 -14.47 -19.61
C LEU A 410 -11.46 -15.92 -20.05
N ALA A 411 -10.41 -16.74 -20.05
CA ALA A 411 -10.46 -18.16 -20.37
C ALA A 411 -11.03 -19.00 -19.22
N HIS A 412 -10.80 -18.60 -17.97
CA HIS A 412 -11.28 -19.30 -16.78
C HIS A 412 -12.07 -18.35 -15.88
N PRO A 413 -13.24 -17.84 -16.33
CA PRO A 413 -13.98 -16.84 -15.59
C PRO A 413 -14.40 -17.35 -14.22
N PRO A 414 -14.21 -16.55 -13.16
CA PRO A 414 -14.58 -16.96 -11.82
C PRO A 414 -16.10 -17.17 -11.71
N PRO A 415 -16.55 -18.02 -10.76
CA PRO A 415 -17.97 -18.19 -10.50
C PRO A 415 -18.60 -16.83 -10.11
N LYS A 416 -19.86 -16.61 -10.47
CA LYS A 416 -20.57 -15.33 -10.22
C LYS A 416 -20.64 -14.94 -8.73
N THR A 417 -20.41 -15.90 -7.84
CA THR A 417 -20.36 -15.74 -6.39
C THR A 417 -19.03 -15.18 -5.88
N LEU A 418 -17.97 -15.19 -6.69
CA LEU A 418 -16.68 -14.60 -6.35
C LEU A 418 -16.75 -13.08 -6.54
N GLY A 419 -16.48 -12.33 -5.48
CA GLY A 419 -16.24 -10.89 -5.57
C GLY A 419 -14.87 -10.62 -6.19
N LEU A 420 -14.84 -10.30 -7.48
CA LEU A 420 -13.62 -9.90 -8.19
C LEU A 420 -13.49 -8.37 -8.20
N SER A 421 -12.38 -7.87 -7.66
CA SER A 421 -11.98 -6.46 -7.72
C SER A 421 -10.69 -6.34 -8.54
N LEU A 422 -10.72 -5.51 -9.58
CA LEU A 422 -9.52 -5.13 -10.34
C LEU A 422 -9.17 -3.69 -9.98
N ILE A 423 -8.02 -3.49 -9.33
CA ILE A 423 -7.60 -2.17 -8.86
C ILE A 423 -6.37 -1.69 -9.64
N PRO A 424 -6.21 -0.37 -9.85
CA PRO A 424 -4.96 0.18 -10.35
C PRO A 424 -3.85 -0.03 -9.30
N ARG A 425 -2.60 -0.19 -9.77
CA ARG A 425 -1.46 -0.27 -8.86
C ARG A 425 -1.28 1.06 -8.11
N ALA A 426 -1.02 0.99 -6.81
CA ALA A 426 -0.94 2.18 -5.94
C ALA A 426 0.30 3.06 -6.18
N VAL A 427 1.27 2.59 -6.95
CA VAL A 427 2.51 3.32 -7.22
C VAL A 427 2.33 4.04 -8.55
N THR A 428 2.45 5.37 -8.60
CA THR A 428 2.39 6.15 -9.86
C THR A 428 3.73 6.78 -10.26
N ASN A 429 4.73 6.81 -9.38
CA ASN A 429 5.93 7.64 -9.56
C ASN A 429 7.25 6.86 -9.80
N LEU A 430 7.25 5.53 -9.69
CA LEU A 430 8.45 4.68 -9.89
C LEU A 430 8.65 4.18 -11.34
N TYR A 431 7.94 4.75 -12.32
CA TYR A 431 7.71 4.13 -13.65
C TYR A 431 8.57 4.68 -14.79
N GLY A 432 9.55 5.54 -14.50
CA GLY A 432 10.42 6.12 -15.53
C GLY A 432 11.57 5.20 -15.93
N GLU A 433 12.19 4.51 -14.97
CA GLU A 433 13.52 3.89 -15.16
C GLU A 433 13.58 2.37 -14.89
N HIS A 434 12.53 1.77 -14.30
CA HIS A 434 12.53 0.35 -13.90
C HIS A 434 11.64 -0.55 -14.78
N SER A 435 11.26 -0.05 -15.96
CA SER A 435 10.44 -0.72 -16.97
C SER A 435 11.20 -1.77 -17.80
N SER A 436 12.40 -2.18 -17.40
CA SER A 436 13.15 -3.30 -18.02
C SER A 436 12.93 -4.63 -17.29
N ALA A 437 12.57 -4.61 -16.00
CA ALA A 437 12.60 -5.81 -15.15
C ALA A 437 11.49 -6.87 -15.43
N ILE A 438 10.34 -6.51 -15.99
CA ILE A 438 9.21 -7.44 -16.23
C ILE A 438 9.31 -8.14 -17.59
N GLY A 439 10.07 -7.57 -18.53
CA GLY A 439 10.44 -8.26 -19.77
C GLY A 439 11.23 -9.56 -19.51
N HIS A 440 11.88 -9.66 -18.34
CA HIS A 440 12.53 -10.89 -17.86
C HIS A 440 11.56 -11.90 -17.24
N VAL A 441 10.31 -11.50 -16.96
CA VAL A 441 9.32 -12.31 -16.23
C VAL A 441 8.24 -12.88 -17.16
N CYS A 442 7.86 -12.14 -18.22
CA CYS A 442 6.97 -12.64 -19.27
C CYS A 442 7.50 -12.24 -20.66
N GLU A 443 7.95 -13.24 -21.43
CA GLU A 443 8.51 -13.06 -22.77
C GLU A 443 7.45 -13.11 -23.89
N ARG A 444 6.19 -13.40 -23.58
CA ARG A 444 5.13 -13.50 -24.59
C ARG A 444 4.87 -12.12 -25.19
N THR A 445 4.73 -12.04 -26.51
CA THR A 445 4.37 -10.83 -27.26
C THR A 445 2.95 -10.89 -27.83
N SER A 446 2.16 -11.90 -27.44
CA SER A 446 0.79 -12.06 -27.88
C SER A 446 -0.16 -12.54 -26.79
N VAL A 447 -1.40 -12.07 -26.86
CA VAL A 447 -2.46 -12.39 -25.90
C VAL A 447 -3.79 -12.63 -26.63
N THR A 448 -4.58 -13.60 -26.16
CA THR A 448 -5.94 -13.80 -26.65
C THR A 448 -6.96 -13.27 -25.63
N LEU A 449 -7.85 -12.38 -26.08
CA LEU A 449 -8.94 -11.84 -25.27
C LEU A 449 -10.27 -12.35 -25.83
N THR A 450 -10.86 -13.32 -25.15
CA THR A 450 -12.13 -13.90 -25.58
C THR A 450 -13.30 -13.15 -24.94
N TYR A 451 -14.23 -12.67 -25.77
CA TYR A 451 -15.53 -12.16 -25.34
C TYR A 451 -16.59 -13.24 -25.52
N ASP A 452 -17.20 -13.66 -24.41
CA ASP A 452 -18.31 -14.60 -24.39
C ASP A 452 -19.42 -14.09 -23.45
N ARG A 453 -20.59 -13.84 -24.04
CA ARG A 453 -21.75 -13.24 -23.37
C ARG A 453 -22.23 -14.06 -22.18
N ASP A 454 -22.16 -15.37 -22.32
CA ASP A 454 -22.73 -16.33 -21.38
C ASP A 454 -21.69 -16.76 -20.35
N HIS A 455 -20.43 -16.85 -20.77
CA HIS A 455 -19.35 -17.42 -19.99
C HIS A 455 -18.57 -16.39 -19.16
N ASN A 456 -18.15 -15.26 -19.77
CA ASN A 456 -17.20 -14.34 -19.13
C ASN A 456 -17.66 -12.86 -19.09
N TRP A 457 -18.91 -12.57 -19.43
CA TRP A 457 -19.47 -11.20 -19.36
C TRP A 457 -19.27 -10.49 -18.03
N ASN A 458 -19.29 -11.22 -16.90
CA ASN A 458 -19.03 -10.62 -15.59
C ASN A 458 -17.62 -10.04 -15.46
N VAL A 459 -16.62 -10.70 -16.05
CA VAL A 459 -15.23 -10.20 -16.07
C VAL A 459 -15.15 -8.93 -16.92
N TRP A 460 -15.75 -8.93 -18.12
CA TRP A 460 -15.86 -7.74 -18.98
C TRP A 460 -16.58 -6.58 -18.29
N ARG A 461 -17.64 -6.85 -17.54
CA ARG A 461 -18.36 -5.84 -16.76
C ARG A 461 -17.51 -5.25 -15.63
N THR A 462 -16.67 -6.07 -14.99
CA THR A 462 -15.71 -5.57 -13.99
C THR A 462 -14.66 -4.69 -14.65
N LEU A 463 -14.07 -5.13 -15.77
CA LEU A 463 -13.10 -4.34 -16.54
C LEU A 463 -13.67 -2.97 -16.94
N LEU A 464 -14.89 -2.92 -17.47
CA LEU A 464 -15.59 -1.68 -17.85
C LEU A 464 -15.77 -0.67 -16.70
N ARG A 465 -15.80 -1.15 -15.46
CA ARG A 465 -16.02 -0.34 -14.25
C ARG A 465 -14.73 0.05 -13.56
N SER A 466 -13.63 -0.61 -13.89
CA SER A 466 -12.34 -0.35 -13.30
C SER A 466 -11.72 0.87 -13.97
N GLU A 467 -11.81 2.01 -13.29
CA GLU A 467 -11.14 3.24 -13.72
C GLU A 467 -9.61 3.06 -13.61
N ASN A 468 -8.87 3.55 -14.61
CA ASN A 468 -7.39 3.54 -14.65
C ASN A 468 -6.71 2.18 -14.80
N LEU A 469 -7.37 1.16 -15.37
CA LEU A 469 -6.65 -0.02 -15.88
C LEU A 469 -5.55 0.37 -16.88
N GLY A 470 -5.72 1.48 -17.62
CA GLY A 470 -4.74 1.97 -18.60
C GLY A 470 -3.40 2.44 -18.02
N LYS A 471 -3.26 2.69 -16.71
CA LYS A 471 -1.93 2.95 -16.12
C LYS A 471 -1.02 1.71 -16.05
N LEU A 472 -1.38 0.65 -16.77
CA LEU A 472 -0.55 -0.51 -17.10
C LEU A 472 0.34 -0.15 -18.29
N ARG A 473 1.32 0.73 -18.06
CA ARG A 473 2.30 1.09 -19.11
C ARG A 473 2.95 -0.15 -19.70
N HIS A 474 3.01 -0.15 -21.03
CA HIS A 474 3.65 -1.18 -21.82
C HIS A 474 5.16 -1.01 -21.93
N TRP A 475 5.76 -2.11 -22.35
CA TRP A 475 7.18 -2.40 -22.38
C TRP A 475 7.79 -1.96 -23.70
N VAL A 476 8.99 -1.37 -23.63
CA VAL A 476 9.91 -1.32 -24.76
C VAL A 476 11.18 -2.02 -24.29
N ILE A 477 11.49 -3.19 -24.87
CA ILE A 477 12.73 -3.89 -24.55
C ILE A 477 13.88 -3.11 -25.19
N ARG A 478 14.76 -2.52 -24.37
CA ARG A 478 16.05 -2.01 -24.85
C ARG A 478 16.93 -3.18 -25.21
N LYS A 479 17.30 -3.30 -26.48
CA LYS A 479 18.31 -4.26 -26.90
C LYS A 479 19.68 -3.62 -26.60
N GLY A 480 20.27 -3.93 -25.44
CA GLY A 480 21.59 -3.37 -25.09
C GLY A 480 22.07 -3.56 -23.65
N ASP A 481 21.19 -3.85 -22.68
CA ASP A 481 21.55 -3.79 -21.26
C ASP A 481 22.49 -4.92 -20.74
N ASN A 482 23.08 -5.72 -21.64
CA ASN A 482 24.14 -6.68 -21.30
C ASN A 482 25.56 -6.17 -21.56
N ASP A 483 25.75 -5.00 -22.18
CA ASP A 483 27.08 -4.41 -22.37
C ASP A 483 27.21 -3.11 -21.60
N MET A 484 27.88 -3.18 -20.44
CA MET A 484 28.60 -2.06 -19.84
C MET A 484 29.76 -1.67 -20.76
N GLY A 485 29.45 -1.11 -21.92
CA GLY A 485 30.40 -0.71 -22.95
C GLY A 485 29.94 0.59 -23.59
N ASP A 486 30.77 1.62 -23.44
CA ASP A 486 30.61 2.97 -23.99
C ASP A 486 30.00 3.02 -25.40
N GLY A 487 29.01 3.91 -25.57
CA GLY A 487 28.77 4.61 -26.84
C GLY A 487 27.61 4.11 -27.70
N ASP A 488 26.60 4.97 -27.83
CA ASP A 488 25.74 5.17 -29.00
C ASP A 488 25.23 3.93 -29.74
N SER A 489 24.08 3.39 -29.30
CA SER A 489 23.00 3.06 -30.25
C SER A 489 21.64 3.02 -29.54
N ASP A 490 20.84 4.07 -29.74
CA ASP A 490 19.40 4.10 -29.47
C ASP A 490 18.69 3.10 -30.39
N GLY A 491 18.66 1.83 -29.98
CA GLY A 491 17.92 0.76 -30.62
C GLY A 491 16.85 0.21 -29.69
N TYR A 492 15.72 0.91 -29.57
CA TYR A 492 14.51 0.29 -29.02
C TYR A 492 14.08 -0.83 -29.95
N VAL A 493 14.08 -2.08 -29.48
CA VAL A 493 13.33 -3.13 -30.18
C VAL A 493 11.91 -3.00 -29.69
N GLU A 494 11.09 -2.27 -30.45
CA GLU A 494 9.64 -2.39 -30.36
C GLU A 494 9.31 -3.84 -30.69
N ASN A 495 9.13 -4.67 -29.67
CA ASN A 495 8.45 -5.94 -29.86
C ASN A 495 7.02 -5.59 -30.27
N GLU A 496 6.65 -5.92 -31.50
CA GLU A 496 5.29 -5.74 -31.97
C GLU A 496 4.37 -6.67 -31.18
N TRP A 497 3.48 -6.09 -30.39
CA TRP A 497 2.53 -6.85 -29.58
C TRP A 497 1.24 -7.11 -30.34
N HIS A 498 0.74 -8.34 -30.23
CA HIS A 498 -0.49 -8.77 -30.88
C HIS A 498 -1.56 -9.12 -29.86
N ALA A 499 -2.70 -8.43 -29.91
CA ALA A 499 -3.88 -8.76 -29.12
C ALA A 499 -4.94 -9.38 -30.03
N THR A 500 -5.19 -10.68 -29.89
CA THR A 500 -6.24 -11.38 -30.63
C THR A 500 -7.53 -11.33 -29.84
N LEU A 501 -8.47 -10.50 -30.27
CA LEU A 501 -9.81 -10.42 -29.72
C LEU A 501 -10.72 -11.44 -30.43
N VAL A 502 -11.26 -12.38 -29.66
CA VAL A 502 -12.22 -13.39 -30.14
C VAL A 502 -13.62 -12.96 -29.74
N VAL A 503 -14.51 -12.71 -30.70
CA VAL A 503 -15.89 -12.25 -30.46
C VAL A 503 -16.93 -13.16 -31.12
N HIS A 504 -18.20 -12.97 -30.75
CA HIS A 504 -19.31 -13.60 -31.47
C HIS A 504 -19.63 -12.88 -32.79
N ALA A 505 -20.07 -13.63 -33.81
CA ALA A 505 -20.41 -13.09 -35.13
C ALA A 505 -21.59 -12.09 -35.13
N ASP A 506 -22.50 -12.23 -34.17
CA ASP A 506 -23.73 -11.43 -34.06
C ASP A 506 -23.58 -10.28 -33.06
N LEU A 507 -22.37 -9.73 -32.90
CA LEU A 507 -22.06 -8.67 -31.95
C LEU A 507 -22.94 -7.40 -32.17
N GLY A 508 -23.68 -7.01 -31.14
CA GLY A 508 -24.51 -5.82 -31.15
C GLY A 508 -23.70 -4.51 -31.01
N PRO A 509 -24.23 -3.34 -31.43
CA PRO A 509 -23.50 -2.07 -31.34
C PRO A 509 -23.06 -1.69 -29.91
N ARG A 510 -23.88 -2.03 -28.91
CA ARG A 510 -23.56 -1.78 -27.49
C ARG A 510 -22.45 -2.70 -26.99
N GLU A 511 -22.44 -3.96 -27.43
CA GLU A 511 -21.38 -4.92 -27.08
C GLU A 511 -20.06 -4.50 -27.71
N ALA A 512 -20.07 -4.13 -29.00
CA ALA A 512 -18.92 -3.59 -29.71
C ALA A 512 -18.33 -2.36 -29.01
N ARG A 513 -19.17 -1.38 -28.60
CA ARG A 513 -18.71 -0.21 -27.84
C ARG A 513 -18.10 -0.58 -26.48
N ASN A 514 -18.72 -1.51 -25.77
CA ASN A 514 -18.21 -1.95 -24.47
C ASN A 514 -16.85 -2.66 -24.62
N ILE A 515 -16.71 -3.51 -25.63
CA ILE A 515 -15.44 -4.17 -25.93
C ILE A 515 -14.41 -3.12 -26.33
N GLY A 516 -14.73 -2.21 -27.25
CA GLY A 516 -13.88 -1.10 -27.67
C GLY A 516 -13.37 -0.27 -26.48
N ARG A 517 -14.23 0.04 -25.50
CA ARG A 517 -13.83 0.71 -24.26
C ARG A 517 -12.84 -0.07 -23.40
N VAL A 518 -13.09 -1.36 -23.17
CA VAL A 518 -12.16 -2.19 -22.38
C VAL A 518 -10.84 -2.36 -23.14
N VAL A 519 -10.91 -2.60 -24.44
CA VAL A 519 -9.74 -2.69 -25.32
C VAL A 519 -8.94 -1.39 -25.28
N GLY A 520 -9.58 -0.23 -25.44
CA GLY A 520 -8.93 1.07 -25.31
C GLY A 520 -8.37 1.33 -23.90
N GLN A 521 -9.05 0.88 -22.84
CA GLN A 521 -8.55 1.01 -21.48
C GLN A 521 -7.37 0.08 -21.16
N VAL A 522 -7.32 -1.12 -21.72
CA VAL A 522 -6.28 -2.12 -21.44
C VAL A 522 -5.10 -1.99 -22.39
N LEU A 523 -5.38 -1.85 -23.69
CA LEU A 523 -4.38 -1.75 -24.76
C LEU A 523 -3.96 -0.32 -25.04
N GLY A 524 -4.68 0.69 -24.55
CA GLY A 524 -4.44 2.08 -24.93
C GLY A 524 -3.12 2.70 -24.45
N GLU A 525 -2.37 1.96 -23.65
CA GLU A 525 -1.02 2.32 -23.22
C GLU A 525 0.04 1.34 -23.72
N TRP A 526 -0.34 0.47 -24.66
CA TRP A 526 0.54 -0.43 -25.37
C TRP A 526 0.83 0.17 -26.76
N ASP A 527 1.94 0.90 -26.84
CA ASP A 527 2.42 1.47 -28.11
C ASP A 527 2.59 0.35 -29.16
N ALA A 528 2.11 0.61 -30.37
CA ALA A 528 2.19 -0.28 -31.54
C ALA A 528 1.47 -1.64 -31.44
N VAL A 529 0.41 -1.77 -30.63
CA VAL A 529 -0.39 -3.02 -30.62
C VAL A 529 -1.21 -3.21 -31.90
N LYS A 530 -1.02 -4.37 -32.52
CA LYS A 530 -1.91 -4.90 -33.56
C LYS A 530 -3.06 -5.65 -32.90
N VAL A 531 -4.29 -5.16 -33.10
CA VAL A 531 -5.50 -5.85 -32.64
C VAL A 531 -5.99 -6.74 -33.76
N GLN A 532 -5.86 -8.05 -33.58
CA GLN A 532 -6.42 -9.04 -34.49
C GLN A 532 -7.82 -9.42 -34.02
N VAL A 533 -8.79 -9.44 -34.92
CA VAL A 533 -10.17 -9.80 -34.58
C VAL A 533 -10.51 -11.12 -35.26
N GLY A 534 -10.99 -12.06 -34.48
CA GLY A 534 -11.56 -13.30 -34.98
C GLY A 534 -12.93 -13.62 -34.40
N VAL A 535 -13.64 -14.51 -35.08
CA VAL A 535 -14.99 -14.94 -34.67
C VAL A 535 -14.98 -16.35 -34.12
N LYS A 536 -15.67 -16.54 -32.99
CA LYS A 536 -15.95 -17.84 -32.40
C LYS A 536 -16.96 -18.61 -33.27
N ASP A 537 -16.54 -19.77 -33.80
CA ASP A 537 -17.34 -20.77 -34.50
C ASP A 537 -18.19 -20.25 -35.68
N CYS A 538 -17.55 -19.96 -36.81
CA CYS A 538 -18.26 -19.65 -38.06
C CYS A 538 -17.56 -20.24 -39.29
N ALA A 539 -18.03 -21.39 -39.77
CA ALA A 539 -17.67 -21.87 -41.09
C ALA A 539 -18.32 -20.98 -42.17
N GLY A 540 -17.51 -20.19 -42.90
CA GLY A 540 -17.92 -19.60 -44.17
C GLY A 540 -18.61 -18.22 -44.14
N HIS A 541 -18.17 -17.29 -43.29
CA HIS A 541 -18.62 -15.90 -43.34
C HIS A 541 -17.57 -14.96 -43.96
N SER A 542 -17.97 -14.17 -44.96
CA SER A 542 -17.22 -13.03 -45.51
C SER A 542 -17.08 -11.92 -44.47
N GLU A 543 -16.05 -11.06 -44.60
CA GLU A 543 -15.74 -9.93 -43.70
C GLU A 543 -17.02 -9.24 -43.15
N PRO A 544 -17.37 -9.44 -41.87
CA PRO A 544 -18.74 -9.16 -41.42
C PRO A 544 -18.90 -7.74 -40.86
N THR A 545 -20.10 -7.14 -40.99
CA THR A 545 -20.46 -5.80 -40.45
C THR A 545 -20.17 -5.54 -38.96
N PHE A 546 -19.88 -6.57 -38.14
CA PHE A 546 -19.41 -6.35 -36.78
C PHE A 546 -17.97 -5.84 -36.73
N LEU A 547 -17.15 -6.18 -37.73
CA LEU A 547 -15.74 -5.79 -37.80
C LEU A 547 -15.64 -4.27 -37.99
N GLU A 548 -16.45 -3.70 -38.88
CA GLU A 548 -16.58 -2.25 -39.03
C GLU A 548 -16.95 -1.58 -37.70
N ARG A 549 -17.97 -2.10 -37.01
CA ARG A 549 -18.43 -1.53 -35.72
C ARG A 549 -17.38 -1.63 -34.60
N LEU A 550 -16.65 -2.75 -34.57
CA LEU A 550 -15.62 -2.99 -33.58
C LEU A 550 -14.37 -2.16 -33.90
N SER A 551 -14.00 -2.06 -35.18
CA SER A 551 -12.91 -1.20 -35.65
C SER A 551 -13.20 0.26 -35.34
N GLU A 552 -14.42 0.74 -35.62
CA GLU A 552 -14.88 2.07 -35.22
C GLU A 552 -14.75 2.28 -33.70
N ALA A 553 -15.29 1.36 -32.90
CA ALA A 553 -15.26 1.47 -31.44
C ALA A 553 -13.84 1.40 -30.84
N VAL A 554 -12.93 0.61 -31.42
CA VAL A 554 -11.53 0.53 -30.98
C VAL A 554 -10.78 1.79 -31.42
N ASN A 555 -10.96 2.25 -32.67
CA ASN A 555 -10.29 3.46 -33.17
C ASN A 555 -10.78 4.74 -32.48
N GLU A 556 -12.04 4.81 -32.05
CA GLU A 556 -12.57 5.90 -31.22
C GLU A 556 -11.83 6.03 -29.89
N GLU A 557 -11.48 4.91 -29.25
CA GLU A 557 -10.82 4.88 -27.94
C GLU A 557 -9.29 4.83 -28.06
N HIS A 558 -8.75 4.30 -29.16
CA HIS A 558 -7.31 4.18 -29.42
C HIS A 558 -6.95 4.42 -30.90
N PRO A 559 -6.76 5.68 -31.34
CA PRO A 559 -6.58 6.04 -32.74
C PRO A 559 -5.34 5.47 -33.45
N SER A 560 -4.36 4.98 -32.71
CA SER A 560 -3.13 4.36 -33.22
C SER A 560 -3.20 2.83 -33.31
N ALA A 561 -4.27 2.19 -32.80
CA ALA A 561 -4.46 0.75 -32.98
C ALA A 561 -4.78 0.45 -34.45
N SER A 562 -4.20 -0.64 -34.96
CA SER A 562 -4.64 -1.24 -36.23
C SER A 562 -5.51 -2.45 -35.92
N VAL A 563 -6.67 -2.54 -36.59
CA VAL A 563 -7.61 -3.65 -36.44
C VAL A 563 -7.55 -4.51 -37.69
N GLU A 564 -7.09 -5.75 -37.56
CA GLU A 564 -6.94 -6.70 -38.65
C GLU A 564 -7.92 -7.87 -38.48
N TRP A 565 -8.61 -8.26 -39.56
CA TRP A 565 -9.45 -9.45 -39.58
C TRP A 565 -8.62 -10.70 -39.85
N VAL A 566 -8.68 -11.68 -38.93
CA VAL A 566 -7.93 -12.94 -39.06
C VAL A 566 -8.80 -14.17 -39.32
N GLY A 567 -10.10 -14.00 -39.55
CA GLY A 567 -11.00 -15.09 -39.92
C GLY A 567 -11.70 -15.79 -38.75
N ALA A 568 -12.26 -16.96 -39.05
CA ALA A 568 -12.85 -17.83 -38.04
C ALA A 568 -11.75 -18.49 -37.20
N ILE A 569 -11.93 -18.47 -35.88
CA ILE A 569 -10.97 -19.05 -34.95
C ILE A 569 -11.65 -20.22 -34.24
N THR A 570 -11.08 -21.42 -34.39
CA THR A 570 -11.54 -22.64 -33.74
C THR A 570 -10.48 -23.14 -32.77
N GLY A 571 -10.87 -23.43 -31.53
CA GLY A 571 -9.97 -24.02 -30.53
C GLY A 571 -10.57 -24.02 -29.13
N GLU A 572 -10.32 -25.09 -28.38
CA GLU A 572 -10.56 -25.12 -26.94
C GLU A 572 -9.20 -25.11 -26.21
N HIS A 573 -9.02 -24.07 -25.39
CA HIS A 573 -8.12 -23.96 -24.24
C HIS A 573 -6.59 -24.01 -24.37
N ASP A 574 -5.97 -24.45 -25.47
CA ASP A 574 -4.50 -24.33 -25.63
C ASP A 574 -4.10 -24.10 -27.10
N GLY A 575 -4.07 -22.83 -27.51
CA GLY A 575 -3.68 -22.43 -28.86
C GLY A 575 -4.85 -22.37 -29.83
N TRP A 576 -5.27 -21.15 -30.15
CA TRP A 576 -6.26 -20.89 -31.17
C TRP A 576 -5.62 -21.00 -32.56
N ALA A 577 -6.12 -21.90 -33.41
CA ALA A 577 -5.70 -21.98 -34.80
C ALA A 577 -6.60 -21.10 -35.66
N VAL A 578 -6.00 -20.23 -36.48
CA VAL A 578 -6.72 -19.54 -37.56
C VAL A 578 -7.15 -20.60 -38.57
N CYS A 579 -8.46 -20.76 -38.79
CA CYS A 579 -8.92 -21.58 -39.90
C CYS A 579 -8.58 -20.83 -41.20
N GLY A 580 -7.67 -21.40 -41.99
CA GLY A 580 -7.46 -20.98 -43.37
C GLY A 580 -8.80 -21.04 -44.10
N CYS A 581 -9.39 -19.88 -44.37
CA CYS A 581 -10.49 -19.77 -45.29
C CYS A 581 -9.88 -19.91 -46.68
N ASP A 582 -9.76 -21.14 -47.18
CA ASP A 582 -9.45 -21.37 -48.58
C ASP A 582 -10.48 -20.59 -49.42
N GLU A 583 -9.98 -19.62 -50.20
CA GLU A 583 -10.76 -18.86 -51.16
C GLU A 583 -11.56 -19.81 -52.06
N LYS A 584 -12.88 -19.65 -52.06
CA LYS A 584 -13.77 -20.21 -53.08
C LYS A 584 -14.65 -19.13 -53.67
#